data_AF-A0A1F8R017-F1
#
_entry.id   AF-A0A1F8R017-F1
#
_cell.length_a   1.000
_cell.length_b   1.000
_cell.length_c   1.000
_cell.angle_alpha   90.00
_cell.angle_beta   90.00
_cell.angle_gamma   90.00
#
_symmetry.space_group_name_H-M   'P 1'
#
loop_
_entity.id
_entity.type
_entity.pdbx_description
1 polymer ?
#
loop_
_entity_poly.entity_id
_entity_poly.type
_entity_poly.pdbx_seq_one_letter_code
_entity_poly.pdbx_strand_id
1 'polypeptide(L)'
;MLHGIFGNASEINTKDIQQDLDALLVEGETLVRGFRIIRDLFIFTDKRLILIDKQGITGRKAEYHSIPYKSISHFSVETAGTFDMDAEMKIYIIGHMSPIEREFK
;
A
#
# COMPACT_ATOMS: atom_id res chain seq x y z
N MET A 1 16.47 1.39 -5.78
CA MET A 1 15.81 1.47 -7.10
C MET A 1 14.29 1.72 -7.04
N LEU A 2 13.62 1.58 -5.88
CA LEU A 2 12.18 1.88 -5.74
C LEU A 2 11.84 3.36 -5.47
N HIS A 3 12.83 4.21 -5.20
CA HIS A 3 12.63 5.58 -4.70
C HIS A 3 12.02 6.56 -5.74
N GLY A 4 12.09 6.24 -7.04
CA GLY A 4 11.58 7.11 -8.11
C GLY A 4 10.16 6.78 -8.57
N ILE A 5 9.60 5.64 -8.16
CA ILE A 5 8.27 5.19 -8.58
C ILE A 5 7.18 5.87 -7.75
N PHE A 6 7.46 6.13 -6.47
CA PHE A 6 6.49 6.61 -5.51
C PHE A 6 6.66 8.12 -5.28
N GLY A 7 6.35 8.93 -6.29
CA GLY A 7 6.27 10.40 -6.14
C GLY A 7 5.46 10.76 -4.88
N ASN A 8 5.95 11.74 -4.10
CA ASN A 8 5.42 12.15 -2.79
C ASN A 8 5.32 11.08 -1.69
N ALA A 9 5.83 9.86 -1.90
CA ALA A 9 5.82 8.85 -0.85
C ALA A 9 6.93 9.07 0.18
N SER A 10 6.55 8.97 1.45
CA SER A 10 7.51 8.94 2.55
C SER A 10 7.57 7.52 3.09
N GLU A 11 8.79 6.99 3.23
CA GLU A 11 9.01 5.77 4.02
C GLU A 11 8.61 6.08 5.45
N ILE A 12 7.71 5.26 6.00
CA ILE A 12 7.21 5.43 7.35
C ILE A 12 8.30 4.89 8.28
N ASN A 13 8.68 5.70 9.27
CA ASN A 13 9.49 5.19 10.37
C ASN A 13 8.68 4.11 11.10
N THR A 14 9.17 2.87 11.01
CA THR A 14 8.49 1.69 11.55
C THR A 14 8.10 1.86 13.02
N LYS A 15 8.89 2.61 13.80
CA LYS A 15 8.62 2.89 15.22
C LYS A 15 7.35 3.70 15.47
N ASP A 16 6.99 4.60 14.56
CA ASP A 16 5.88 5.55 14.77
C ASP A 16 4.51 4.91 14.51
N ILE A 17 4.48 3.76 13.81
CA ILE A 17 3.22 3.05 13.49
C ILE A 17 3.19 1.64 14.05
N GLN A 18 4.27 1.17 14.69
CA GLN A 18 4.38 -0.18 15.19
C GLN A 18 3.22 -0.53 16.14
N GLN A 19 2.83 0.37 17.04
CA GLN A 19 1.71 0.13 17.97
C GLN A 19 0.37 -0.07 17.24
N ASP A 20 0.08 0.74 16.23
CA ASP A 20 -1.14 0.61 15.42
C ASP A 20 -1.10 -0.65 14.57
N LEU A 21 0.09 -1.05 14.10
CA LEU A 21 0.31 -2.26 13.33
C LEU A 21 0.29 -3.54 14.18
N ASP A 22 0.78 -3.51 15.41
CA ASP A 22 0.82 -4.68 16.29
C ASP A 22 -0.59 -5.22 16.56
N ALA A 23 -1.62 -4.35 16.53
CA ALA A 23 -3.02 -4.75 16.60
C ALA A 23 -3.55 -5.39 15.30
N LEU A 24 -2.87 -5.18 14.16
CA LEU A 24 -3.25 -5.67 12.83
C LEU A 24 -2.48 -6.93 12.41
N LEU A 25 -1.25 -7.09 12.91
CA LEU A 25 -0.39 -8.23 12.61
C LEU A 25 -0.92 -9.48 13.31
N VAL A 26 -0.91 -10.61 12.60
CA VAL A 26 -1.18 -11.90 13.24
C VAL A 26 0.07 -12.41 13.96
N GLU A 27 -0.10 -13.41 14.83
CA GLU A 27 1.02 -14.02 15.54
C GLU A 27 2.15 -14.45 14.58
N GLY A 28 3.37 -14.03 14.89
CA GLY A 28 4.57 -14.30 14.10
C GLY A 28 4.55 -13.68 12.70
N GLU A 29 3.71 -12.68 12.43
CA GLU A 29 3.83 -11.80 11.25
C GLU A 29 4.72 -10.60 11.58
N THR A 30 5.62 -10.23 10.67
CA THR A 30 6.57 -9.14 10.90
C THR A 30 6.43 -8.04 9.86
N LEU A 31 6.50 -6.79 10.30
CA LEU A 31 6.57 -5.64 9.41
C LEU A 31 7.91 -5.65 8.68
N VAL A 32 7.86 -5.67 7.34
CA VAL A 32 9.03 -5.52 6.49
C VAL A 32 9.24 -4.06 6.14
N ARG A 33 8.25 -3.39 5.54
CA ARG A 33 8.32 -1.96 5.16
C ARG A 33 6.94 -1.30 5.21
N GLY A 34 6.91 0.02 5.41
CA GLY A 34 5.70 0.82 5.35
C GLY A 34 5.93 2.07 4.53
N PHE A 35 5.02 2.39 3.62
CA PHE A 35 5.05 3.61 2.83
C PHE A 35 3.76 4.38 3.01
N ARG A 36 3.86 5.70 3.18
CA ARG A 36 2.72 6.60 3.20
C ARG A 36 2.68 7.37 1.90
N ILE A 37 1.52 7.35 1.24
CA ILE A 37 1.28 8.11 0.02
C ILE A 37 0.04 8.95 0.24
N ILE A 38 0.22 10.26 0.37
CA ILE A 38 -0.80 11.20 0.86
C ILE A 38 -1.37 10.73 2.21
N ARG A 39 -2.56 10.10 2.20
CA ARG A 39 -3.26 9.59 3.39
C ARG A 39 -3.25 8.07 3.49
N ASP A 40 -2.90 7.39 2.40
CA ASP A 40 -2.93 5.95 2.29
C ASP A 40 -1.63 5.35 2.80
N LEU A 41 -1.73 4.15 3.37
CA LEU A 41 -0.58 3.41 3.87
C LEU A 41 -0.48 2.08 3.13
N PHE A 42 0.73 1.80 2.65
CA PHE A 42 1.12 0.54 2.05
C PHE A 42 2.04 -0.17 3.02
N ILE A 43 1.55 -1.22 3.66
CA ILE A 43 2.26 -1.96 4.69
C ILE A 43 2.64 -3.32 4.14
N PHE A 44 3.93 -3.54 3.96
CA PHE A 44 4.52 -4.78 3.51
C PHE A 44 4.95 -5.58 4.73
N THR A 45 4.33 -6.73 4.95
CA THR A 45 4.75 -7.69 5.98
C THR A 45 5.55 -8.81 5.33
N ASP A 46 5.93 -9.83 6.11
CA ASP A 46 6.49 -11.08 5.58
C ASP A 46 5.41 -12.01 4.97
N LYS A 47 4.12 -11.72 5.15
CA LYS A 47 3.00 -12.58 4.71
C LYS A 47 2.09 -11.94 3.67
N ARG A 48 1.87 -10.63 3.72
CA ARG A 48 0.85 -9.92 2.92
C ARG A 48 1.17 -8.44 2.74
N LEU A 49 0.56 -7.86 1.72
CA LEU A 49 0.39 -6.43 1.59
C LEU A 49 -0.88 -6.03 2.35
N ILE A 50 -0.80 -5.02 3.21
CA ILE A 50 -1.96 -4.40 3.85
C ILE A 50 -2.06 -2.98 3.31
N LEU A 51 -3.18 -2.68 2.66
CA LEU A 51 -3.53 -1.33 2.22
C LEU A 51 -4.45 -0.69 3.24
N ILE A 52 -4.11 0.52 3.68
CA ILE A 52 -4.93 1.29 4.61
C ILE A 52 -5.34 2.58 3.92
N ASP A 53 -6.63 2.71 3.63
CA ASP A 53 -7.23 3.92 3.04
C ASP A 53 -7.97 4.69 4.14
N LYS A 54 -7.61 5.96 4.35
CA LYS A 54 -8.30 6.85 5.29
C LYS A 54 -9.41 7.62 4.57
N GLN A 55 -10.64 7.20 4.79
CA GLN A 55 -11.85 7.73 4.17
C GLN A 55 -12.46 8.90 4.97
N GLY A 56 -13.08 9.82 4.23
CA GLY A 56 -13.89 10.91 4.77
C GLY A 56 -13.11 12.17 5.18
N ILE A 57 -13.86 13.26 5.42
CA ILE A 57 -13.30 14.60 5.70
C ILE A 57 -12.49 14.62 6.99
N THR A 58 -12.94 13.87 8.01
CA THR A 58 -12.27 13.80 9.32
C THR A 58 -11.15 12.77 9.40
N GLY A 59 -10.99 11.92 8.36
CA GLY A 59 -9.99 10.84 8.33
C GLY A 59 -10.17 9.77 9.41
N ARG A 60 -11.32 9.73 10.09
CA ARG A 60 -11.62 8.78 11.18
C ARG A 60 -12.03 7.39 10.70
N LYS A 61 -12.60 7.30 9.49
CA LYS A 61 -12.95 6.02 8.89
C LYS A 61 -11.72 5.51 8.15
N ALA A 62 -11.34 4.26 8.39
CA ALA A 62 -10.26 3.63 7.67
C ALA A 62 -10.72 2.26 7.14
N GLU A 63 -10.34 1.95 5.90
CA GLU A 63 -10.49 0.64 5.30
C GLU A 63 -9.13 -0.08 5.34
N TYR A 64 -9.12 -1.31 5.82
CA TYR A 64 -7.93 -2.15 5.91
C TYR A 64 -8.09 -3.35 4.97
N HIS A 65 -7.33 -3.38 3.89
CA HIS A 65 -7.40 -4.43 2.88
C HIS A 65 -6.13 -5.29 2.93
N SER A 66 -6.27 -6.52 3.40
CA SER A 66 -5.20 -7.51 3.46
C SER A 66 -5.15 -8.36 2.19
N ILE A 67 -4.01 -8.36 1.50
CA ILE A 67 -3.78 -9.10 0.26
C ILE A 67 -2.59 -10.05 0.48
N PRO A 68 -2.84 -11.36 0.71
CA PRO A 68 -1.77 -12.35 0.84
C PRO A 68 -0.90 -12.40 -0.43
N TYR A 69 0.42 -12.45 -0.28
CA TYR A 69 1.31 -12.44 -1.45
C TYR A 69 1.04 -13.62 -2.41
N LYS A 70 0.70 -14.79 -1.86
CA LYS A 70 0.33 -15.97 -2.65
C LYS A 70 -0.91 -15.80 -3.53
N SER A 71 -1.74 -14.78 -3.27
CA SER A 71 -2.95 -14.48 -4.03
C SER A 71 -2.72 -13.50 -5.17
N ILE A 72 -1.56 -12.82 -5.18
CA ILE A 72 -1.19 -11.88 -6.23
C ILE A 72 -0.66 -12.68 -7.42
N SER A 73 -1.33 -12.57 -8.56
CA SER A 73 -0.93 -13.20 -9.81
C SER A 73 0.19 -12.44 -10.51
N HIS A 74 0.06 -11.11 -10.59
CA HIS A 74 1.03 -10.18 -11.14
C HIS A 74 0.68 -8.75 -10.72
N PHE A 75 1.57 -7.81 -11.02
CA PHE A 75 1.35 -6.38 -10.82
C PHE A 75 1.88 -5.58 -12.00
N SER A 76 1.33 -4.40 -12.22
CA SER A 76 1.81 -3.42 -13.18
C SER A 76 2.02 -2.08 -12.49
N VAL A 77 3.02 -1.34 -12.94
CA VAL A 77 3.32 0.01 -12.47
C VAL A 77 3.53 0.89 -13.69
N GLU A 78 2.76 1.95 -13.77
CA GLU A 78 2.88 3.01 -14.76
C GLU A 78 3.43 4.26 -14.07
N THR A 79 4.58 4.75 -14.54
CA THR A 79 5.23 5.92 -13.93
C THR A 79 4.71 7.20 -14.58
N ALA A 80 4.58 8.26 -13.79
CA ALA A 80 4.27 9.60 -14.29
C ALA A 80 5.26 10.02 -15.39
N GLY A 81 4.73 10.53 -16.50
CA GLY A 81 5.50 11.11 -17.59
C GLY A 81 5.88 12.57 -17.32
N THR A 82 6.49 13.23 -18.30
CA THR A 82 6.90 14.65 -18.15
C THR A 82 5.72 15.63 -18.11
N PHE A 83 4.50 15.19 -18.48
CA PHE A 83 3.32 16.05 -18.64
C PHE A 83 2.06 15.58 -17.86
N ASP A 84 1.95 14.30 -17.47
CA ASP A 84 0.88 13.80 -16.60
C ASP A 84 1.50 13.34 -15.27
N MET A 85 1.03 13.92 -14.16
CA MET A 85 1.69 13.89 -12.85
C MET A 85 1.43 12.63 -12.01
N ASP A 86 0.56 11.74 -12.46
CA ASP A 86 0.06 10.64 -11.62
C ASP A 86 0.74 9.32 -12.04
N ALA A 87 1.40 8.66 -11.08
CA ALA A 87 1.87 7.28 -11.29
C ALA A 87 0.77 6.31 -10.84
N GLU A 88 0.60 5.18 -11.53
CA GLU A 88 -0.45 4.20 -11.24
C GLU A 88 0.13 2.82 -10.92
N MET A 89 -0.44 2.13 -9.94
CA MET A 89 -0.16 0.73 -9.65
C MET A 89 -1.42 -0.12 -9.77
N LYS A 90 -1.29 -1.26 -10.45
CA LYS A 90 -2.33 -2.28 -10.59
C LYS A 90 -1.87 -3.60 -9.98
N ILE A 91 -2.66 -4.16 -9.06
CA ILE A 91 -2.39 -5.45 -8.41
C ILE A 91 -3.48 -6.43 -8.83
N TYR A 92 -3.07 -7.50 -9.52
CA TYR A 92 -4.01 -8.51 -10.05
C TYR A 92 -4.08 -9.70 -9.11
N ILE A 93 -5.28 -9.96 -8.57
CA ILE A 93 -5.53 -11.08 -7.65
C ILE A 93 -6.10 -12.27 -8.40
N ILE A 94 -5.61 -13.48 -8.10
CA ILE A 94 -6.12 -14.73 -8.68
C ILE A 94 -7.63 -14.83 -8.43
N GLY A 95 -8.41 -15.04 -9.49
CA GLY A 95 -9.86 -15.21 -9.42
C GLY A 95 -10.67 -13.90 -9.41
N HIS A 96 -10.01 -12.74 -9.41
CA HIS A 96 -10.67 -11.44 -9.57
C HIS A 96 -10.56 -10.96 -11.03
N MET A 97 -11.65 -10.44 -11.58
CA MET A 97 -11.66 -9.94 -12.97
C MET A 97 -10.98 -8.58 -13.13
N SER A 98 -11.00 -7.75 -12.09
CA SER A 98 -10.44 -6.40 -12.11
C SER A 98 -9.29 -6.31 -11.10
N PRO A 99 -8.20 -5.58 -11.44
CA PRO A 99 -7.12 -5.34 -10.49
C PRO A 99 -7.55 -4.38 -9.39
N ILE A 100 -6.78 -4.35 -8.30
CA ILE A 100 -6.80 -3.25 -7.36
C ILE A 100 -5.92 -2.15 -7.94
N GLU A 101 -6.51 -0.99 -8.19
CA GLU A 101 -5.85 0.17 -8.79
C GLU A 101 -5.55 1.21 -7.71
N ARG A 102 -4.36 1.80 -7.75
CA ARG A 102 -3.90 2.85 -6.85
C ARG A 102 -3.14 3.91 -7.62
N GLU A 103 -3.63 5.13 -7.57
CA GLU A 103 -2.97 6.31 -8.11
C GLU A 103 -2.08 6.94 -7.04
N PHE A 104 -0.86 7.28 -7.41
CA PHE A 104 0.09 8.02 -6.59
C PHE A 104 0.14 9.45 -7.10
N LYS A 105 -0.46 10.37 -6.34
CA LYS A 105 -0.43 11.82 -6.56
C LYS A 105 0.37 12.53 -5.46
#